data_AF-A0A8J8AGA5-F1
#
_entry.id   AF-A0A8J8AGA5-F1
#
_cell.length_a   1.000
_cell.length_b   1.000
_cell.length_c   1.000
_cell.angle_alpha   90.00
_cell.angle_beta   90.00
_cell.angle_gamma   90.00
#
_symmetry.space_group_name_H-M   'P 1'
#
loop_
_entity.id
_entity.type
_entity.pdbx_description
1 polymer ?
#
loop_
_entity_poly.entity_id
_entity_poly.type
_entity_poly.pdbx_seq_one_letter_code
_entity_poly.pdbx_strand_id
1 'polypeptide(L)'
;MRVVPLASESLGVRSLATFVEARGIKILIDPGVALGPKRYGLPPAKIELETLQKMRRKLQGYARKADVVAISHYHYDHHTPFFEGLYESSSEEYAKEIYSGKLLFIKHPKENINFSQRKRAWAFLKKAEPIAEKIEFADGRKFDLGGVRLEFSPAVPHGSEGSRLGFVVMTLIDDGSERVIHASDIQLLNRKAVEWIIEKVPDLLVTGGPPTYLGKRAEGSWEAGIKNLNEIIRETGAEIILDHHIVRDRNYPRFFDELEERPKTFAAYLKVEDRPLEAYRRELHKREGGEKVELPFRLG
;
A
#
# COMPACT_ATOMS: atom_id res chain seq x y z
N MET A 1 13.54 -4.52 -14.60
CA MET A 1 13.21 -4.25 -13.18
C MET A 1 12.78 -5.53 -12.44
N ARG A 2 12.89 -5.59 -11.10
CA ARG A 2 12.32 -6.68 -10.28
C ARG A 2 11.42 -6.11 -9.19
N VAL A 3 10.15 -6.50 -9.20
CA VAL A 3 9.15 -6.09 -8.19
C VAL A 3 8.86 -7.24 -7.24
N VAL A 4 8.89 -6.96 -5.94
CA VAL A 4 8.67 -7.93 -4.88
C VAL A 4 7.61 -7.41 -3.91
N PRO A 5 6.37 -7.89 -4.03
CA PRO A 5 5.32 -7.62 -3.06
C PRO A 5 5.71 -8.13 -1.66
N LEU A 6 5.64 -7.27 -0.64
CA LEU A 6 6.07 -7.62 0.72
C LEU A 6 4.89 -7.99 1.63
N ALA A 7 3.92 -7.10 1.72
CA ALA A 7 2.76 -7.22 2.59
C ALA A 7 1.56 -6.49 1.98
N SER A 8 0.38 -7.08 2.14
CA SER A 8 -0.91 -6.52 1.74
C SER A 8 -2.05 -7.34 2.34
N GLU A 9 -3.28 -6.92 2.06
CA GLU A 9 -4.51 -7.56 2.50
C GLU A 9 -4.60 -8.99 2.03
N SER A 10 -4.24 -9.27 0.78
CA SER A 10 -4.21 -10.64 0.26
C SER A 10 -3.15 -11.50 0.96
N LEU A 11 -2.18 -10.91 1.66
CA LEU A 11 -1.19 -11.58 2.50
C LEU A 11 -1.56 -11.56 4.00
N GLY A 12 -2.74 -11.02 4.35
CA GLY A 12 -3.35 -11.09 5.67
C GLY A 12 -3.13 -9.91 6.60
N VAL A 13 -2.59 -8.79 6.11
CA VAL A 13 -2.37 -7.55 6.91
C VAL A 13 -2.75 -6.32 6.11
N ARG A 14 -3.00 -5.18 6.74
CA ARG A 14 -3.15 -3.92 6.02
C ARG A 14 -1.79 -3.41 5.59
N SER A 15 -1.56 -3.30 4.28
CA SER A 15 -0.31 -2.74 3.72
C SER A 15 -0.43 -2.61 2.20
N LEU A 16 0.52 -1.90 1.60
CA LEU A 16 0.85 -2.04 0.18
C LEU A 16 2.38 -2.06 -0.01
N ALA A 17 3.13 -2.53 1.00
CA ALA A 17 4.57 -2.48 1.03
C ALA A 17 5.19 -3.27 -0.13
N THR A 18 6.01 -2.60 -0.94
CA THR A 18 6.59 -3.17 -2.16
C THR A 18 8.08 -2.85 -2.22
N PHE A 19 8.89 -3.85 -2.54
CA PHE A 19 10.31 -3.66 -2.81
C PHE A 19 10.57 -3.75 -4.30
N VAL A 20 11.32 -2.79 -4.84
CA VAL A 20 11.67 -2.72 -6.26
C VAL A 20 13.19 -2.65 -6.39
N GLU A 21 13.74 -3.49 -7.24
CA GLU A 21 15.15 -3.44 -7.62
C GLU A 21 15.25 -3.04 -9.10
N ALA A 22 15.86 -1.88 -9.34
CA ALA A 22 16.00 -1.28 -10.67
C ALA A 22 17.46 -0.91 -10.88
N ARG A 23 18.14 -1.51 -11.87
CA ARG A 23 19.56 -1.27 -12.20
C ARG A 23 20.50 -1.24 -10.96
N GLY A 24 20.25 -2.12 -9.99
CA GLY A 24 21.04 -2.23 -8.75
C GLY A 24 20.58 -1.32 -7.61
N ILE A 25 19.72 -0.32 -7.86
CA ILE A 25 19.09 0.53 -6.85
C ILE A 25 17.93 -0.22 -6.20
N LYS A 26 17.92 -0.30 -4.86
CA LYS A 26 16.92 -1.03 -4.09
C LYS A 26 16.00 -0.06 -3.37
N ILE A 27 14.75 -0.03 -3.81
CA ILE A 27 13.73 0.94 -3.39
C ILE A 27 12.67 0.21 -2.58
N LEU A 28 12.44 0.65 -1.35
CA LEU A 28 11.36 0.15 -0.50
C LEU A 28 10.24 1.19 -0.44
N ILE A 29 9.07 0.84 -0.97
CA ILE A 29 7.91 1.73 -1.05
C ILE A 29 6.91 1.33 0.03
N ASP A 30 6.40 2.32 0.74
CA ASP A 30 5.39 2.22 1.80
C ASP A 30 5.71 1.14 2.84
N PRO A 31 6.81 1.26 3.60
CA PRO A 31 7.24 0.26 4.57
C PRO A 31 6.38 0.26 5.84
N GLY A 32 5.07 0.18 5.72
CA GLY A 32 4.12 -0.01 6.82
C GLY A 32 3.47 -1.39 6.77
N VAL A 33 3.12 -1.92 7.94
CA VAL A 33 2.20 -3.06 8.08
C VAL A 33 1.32 -2.76 9.27
N ALA A 34 0.02 -3.04 9.17
CA ALA A 34 -0.88 -2.85 10.28
C ALA A 34 -2.04 -3.84 10.30
N LEU A 35 -2.81 -3.82 11.39
CA LEU A 35 -4.11 -4.46 11.52
C LEU A 35 -5.15 -3.43 11.94
N GLY A 36 -6.39 -3.62 11.52
CA GLY A 36 -7.50 -2.84 12.07
C GLY A 36 -7.73 -3.19 13.53
N PRO A 37 -7.63 -2.25 14.50
CA PRO A 37 -7.85 -2.56 15.92
C PRO A 37 -9.25 -3.11 16.22
N LYS A 38 -10.22 -2.75 15.39
CA LYS A 38 -11.60 -3.24 15.49
C LYS A 38 -12.24 -3.34 14.11
N ARG A 39 -12.76 -4.52 13.78
CA ARG A 39 -13.54 -4.78 12.56
C ARG A 39 -14.69 -5.72 12.92
N TYR A 40 -15.89 -5.41 12.44
CA TYR A 40 -17.12 -6.12 12.82
C TYR A 40 -17.42 -6.19 14.33
N GLY A 41 -16.88 -5.24 15.10
CA GLY A 41 -16.98 -5.27 16.56
C GLY A 41 -15.88 -6.07 17.26
N LEU A 42 -15.02 -6.77 16.51
CA LEU A 42 -14.03 -7.72 17.02
C LEU A 42 -12.58 -7.19 16.89
N PRO A 43 -11.69 -7.48 17.87
CA PRO A 43 -10.26 -7.23 17.73
C PRO A 43 -9.63 -8.21 16.74
N PRO A 44 -8.39 -7.99 16.26
CA PRO A 44 -7.70 -8.97 15.43
C PRO A 44 -7.65 -10.35 16.08
N ALA A 45 -7.90 -11.39 15.29
CA ALA A 45 -7.73 -12.79 15.68
C ALA A 45 -6.24 -13.13 15.90
N LYS A 46 -5.96 -14.22 16.60
CA LYS A 46 -4.58 -14.69 16.87
C LYS A 46 -3.78 -14.86 15.59
N ILE A 47 -4.38 -15.46 14.55
CA ILE A 47 -3.70 -15.66 13.26
C ILE A 47 -3.40 -14.34 12.54
N GLU A 48 -4.20 -13.28 12.76
CA GLU A 48 -3.91 -11.95 12.22
C GLU A 48 -2.67 -11.36 12.90
N LEU A 49 -2.57 -11.47 14.23
CA LEU A 49 -1.40 -11.01 14.99
C LEU A 49 -0.12 -11.76 14.60
N GLU A 50 -0.19 -13.09 14.45
CA GLU A 50 0.93 -13.92 13.99
C GLU A 50 1.37 -13.55 12.57
N THR A 51 0.40 -13.29 11.68
CA THR A 51 0.65 -12.88 10.29
C THR A 51 1.29 -11.49 10.26
N LEU A 52 0.83 -10.55 11.08
CA LEU A 52 1.44 -9.23 11.25
C LEU A 52 2.92 -9.33 11.62
N GLN A 53 3.27 -10.15 12.62
CA GLN A 53 4.66 -10.37 13.02
C GLN A 53 5.49 -11.01 11.91
N LYS A 54 4.92 -11.96 11.16
CA LYS A 54 5.58 -12.59 9.99
C LYS A 54 5.87 -11.55 8.90
N MET A 55 4.89 -10.71 8.56
CA MET A 55 5.05 -9.68 7.53
C MET A 55 6.01 -8.59 7.96
N ARG A 56 6.00 -8.18 9.24
CA ARG A 56 7.02 -7.29 9.80
C ARG A 56 8.42 -7.84 9.61
N ARG A 57 8.67 -9.11 9.98
CA ARG A 57 10.01 -9.73 9.79
C ARG A 57 10.44 -9.77 8.33
N LYS A 58 9.52 -10.11 7.40
CA LYS A 58 9.79 -10.07 5.97
C LYS A 58 10.18 -8.65 5.53
N LEU A 59 9.40 -7.64 5.93
CA LEU A 59 9.66 -6.23 5.62
C LEU A 59 11.04 -5.79 6.15
N GLN A 60 11.39 -6.10 7.41
CA GLN A 60 12.72 -5.83 7.98
C GLN A 60 13.85 -6.47 7.15
N GLY A 61 13.65 -7.70 6.67
CA GLY A 61 14.62 -8.37 5.80
C GLY A 61 14.91 -7.63 4.49
N TYR A 62 13.93 -6.93 3.93
CA TYR A 62 14.09 -6.08 2.74
C TYR A 62 14.56 -4.66 3.09
N ALA A 63 14.15 -4.12 4.23
CA ALA A 63 14.60 -2.83 4.74
C ALA A 63 16.14 -2.77 4.90
N ARG A 64 16.76 -3.84 5.41
CA ARG A 64 18.23 -3.95 5.50
C ARG A 64 18.93 -3.88 4.14
N LYS A 65 18.24 -4.25 3.06
CA LYS A 65 18.78 -4.27 1.70
C LYS A 65 18.52 -2.98 0.95
N ALA A 66 17.53 -2.19 1.36
CA ALA A 66 17.09 -1.00 0.63
C ALA A 66 18.11 0.14 0.78
N ASP A 67 18.32 0.87 -0.32
CA ASP A 67 19.12 2.09 -0.36
C ASP A 67 18.20 3.33 -0.25
N VAL A 68 16.98 3.18 -0.77
CA VAL A 68 15.97 4.24 -0.89
C VAL A 68 14.66 3.79 -0.26
N VAL A 69 13.97 4.72 0.39
CA VAL A 69 12.60 4.51 0.88
C VAL A 69 11.67 5.58 0.30
N ALA A 70 10.52 5.15 -0.21
CA ALA A 70 9.44 6.05 -0.63
C ALA A 70 8.23 5.90 0.32
N ILE A 71 7.66 7.01 0.77
CA ILE A 71 6.45 7.04 1.62
C ILE A 71 5.37 7.86 0.93
N SER A 72 4.33 7.18 0.46
CA SER A 72 3.20 7.77 -0.27
C SER A 72 2.36 8.71 0.59
N HIS A 73 2.19 8.38 1.87
CA HIS A 73 1.39 9.13 2.85
C HIS A 73 1.58 8.58 4.28
N TYR A 74 0.96 9.23 5.27
CA TYR A 74 1.27 8.99 6.68
C TYR A 74 0.29 8.06 7.44
N HIS A 75 -0.39 7.14 6.75
CA HIS A 75 -1.11 6.05 7.42
C HIS A 75 -0.14 4.93 7.86
N TYR A 76 -0.40 4.29 9.01
CA TYR A 76 0.58 3.37 9.62
C TYR A 76 0.70 2.02 8.92
N ASP A 77 -0.26 1.68 8.06
CA ASP A 77 -0.15 0.60 7.08
C ASP A 77 0.77 0.95 5.89
N HIS A 78 1.25 2.20 5.80
CA HIS A 78 2.11 2.69 4.71
C HIS A 78 3.45 3.29 5.18
N HIS A 79 3.60 3.60 6.46
CA HIS A 79 4.91 3.86 7.05
C HIS A 79 5.00 3.27 8.45
N THR A 80 6.20 2.82 8.84
CA THR A 80 6.45 2.34 10.19
C THR A 80 6.75 3.51 11.13
N PRO A 81 5.96 3.72 12.20
CA PRO A 81 6.19 4.79 13.15
C PRO A 81 7.27 4.44 14.21
N PHE A 82 7.84 5.46 14.86
CA PHE A 82 8.84 5.33 15.93
C PHE A 82 8.23 5.17 17.33
N PHE A 83 7.17 4.36 17.47
CA PHE A 83 6.58 4.03 18.76
C PHE A 83 6.21 2.54 18.82
N GLU A 84 6.08 2.02 20.04
CA GLU A 84 5.59 0.65 20.30
C GLU A 84 4.12 0.51 19.92
N GLY A 85 3.86 -0.17 18.81
CA GLY A 85 2.52 -0.34 18.25
C GLY A 85 2.17 -1.81 18.13
N LEU A 86 1.17 -2.27 18.89
CA LEU A 86 0.71 -3.66 18.81
C LEU A 86 0.13 -3.97 17.42
N TYR A 87 -0.70 -3.08 16.89
CA TYR A 87 -1.40 -3.31 15.63
C TYR A 87 -0.60 -2.87 14.42
N GLU A 88 0.42 -2.03 14.60
CA GLU A 88 1.37 -1.58 13.59
C GLU A 88 2.63 -2.46 13.55
N SER A 89 2.76 -3.36 14.54
CA SER A 89 3.97 -4.14 14.82
C SER A 89 5.23 -3.28 14.70
N SER A 90 5.21 -2.11 15.34
CA SER A 90 6.25 -1.08 15.23
C SER A 90 6.99 -0.91 16.54
N SER A 91 8.24 -0.50 16.44
CA SER A 91 9.11 -0.10 17.55
C SER A 91 10.07 0.97 17.05
N GLU A 92 10.75 1.67 17.97
CA GLU A 92 11.80 2.62 17.58
C GLU A 92 12.94 1.90 16.84
N GLU A 93 13.27 0.68 17.22
CA GLU A 93 14.29 -0.15 16.57
C GLU A 93 13.89 -0.53 15.14
N TYR A 94 12.66 -0.99 14.93
CA TYR A 94 12.19 -1.35 13.59
C TYR A 94 12.19 -0.15 12.66
N ALA A 95 11.74 1.01 13.14
CA ALA A 95 11.79 2.24 12.37
C ALA A 95 13.24 2.65 12.03
N LYS A 96 14.18 2.58 12.99
CA LYS A 96 15.60 2.87 12.71
C LYS A 96 16.16 1.95 11.62
N GLU A 97 15.89 0.65 11.68
CA GLU A 97 16.34 -0.30 10.67
C GLU A 97 15.80 0.04 9.25
N ILE A 98 14.60 0.62 9.17
CA ILE A 98 13.98 1.02 7.91
C ILE A 98 14.58 2.33 7.38
N TYR A 99 14.88 3.32 8.23
CA TYR A 99 15.17 4.68 7.76
C TYR A 99 16.61 5.15 7.94
N SER A 100 17.41 4.49 8.80
CA SER A 100 18.79 4.91 9.09
C SER A 100 19.71 4.79 7.88
N GLY A 101 20.42 5.88 7.56
CA GLY A 101 21.42 5.93 6.49
C GLY A 101 20.84 5.74 5.10
N LYS A 102 19.55 6.03 4.89
CA LYS A 102 18.87 5.90 3.59
C LYS A 102 18.41 7.23 3.04
N LEU A 103 18.25 7.29 1.71
CA LEU A 103 17.56 8.38 1.03
C LEU A 103 16.04 8.18 1.14
N LEU A 104 15.35 9.16 1.73
CA LEU A 104 13.90 9.11 1.92
C LEU A 104 13.20 10.08 0.97
N PHE A 105 12.26 9.58 0.18
CA PHE A 105 11.29 10.38 -0.57
C PHE A 105 9.94 10.29 0.11
N ILE A 106 9.44 11.40 0.63
CA ILE A 106 8.22 11.39 1.46
C ILE A 106 7.20 12.39 0.93
N LYS A 107 5.91 12.06 1.06
CA LYS A 107 4.81 13.02 0.91
C LYS A 107 5.09 14.29 1.72
N HIS A 108 4.81 15.46 1.16
CA HIS A 108 5.04 16.73 1.84
C HIS A 108 4.34 16.76 3.21
N PRO A 109 5.07 17.03 4.31
CA PRO A 109 4.54 16.90 5.68
C PRO A 109 3.60 18.04 6.14
N LYS A 110 3.35 19.03 5.28
CA LYS A 110 2.69 20.31 5.63
C LYS A 110 1.75 20.81 4.55
N GLU A 111 2.03 20.52 3.29
CA GLU A 111 1.20 20.90 2.14
C GLU A 111 0.29 19.76 1.69
N ASN A 112 -0.93 20.11 1.25
CA ASN A 112 -1.94 19.16 0.78
C ASN A 112 -2.01 17.95 1.73
N ILE A 113 -2.34 18.20 2.99
CA ILE A 113 -2.30 17.19 4.05
C ILE A 113 -3.37 17.51 5.09
N ASN A 114 -4.04 16.47 5.61
CA ASN A 114 -5.00 16.66 6.69
C ASN A 114 -4.30 16.75 8.06
N PHE A 115 -5.05 17.09 9.11
CA PHE A 115 -4.51 17.24 10.47
C PHE A 115 -3.87 15.95 11.00
N SER A 116 -4.52 14.80 10.79
CA SER A 116 -4.06 13.50 11.30
C SER A 116 -2.72 13.11 10.69
N GLN A 117 -2.61 13.17 9.37
CA GLN A 117 -1.39 12.88 8.64
C GLN A 117 -0.29 13.89 8.99
N ARG A 118 -0.59 15.19 9.14
CA ARG A 118 0.39 16.19 9.57
C ARG A 118 0.98 15.90 10.95
N LYS A 119 0.15 15.48 11.90
CA LYS A 119 0.62 15.06 13.24
C LYS A 119 1.55 13.85 13.16
N ARG A 120 1.21 12.86 12.33
CA ARG A 120 2.02 11.66 12.12
C ARG A 120 3.34 11.98 11.41
N ALA A 121 3.30 12.84 10.39
CA ALA A 121 4.48 13.33 9.68
C ALA A 121 5.44 14.06 10.61
N TRP A 122 4.93 14.94 11.47
CA TRP A 122 5.74 15.64 12.48
C TRP A 122 6.40 14.66 13.47
N ALA A 123 5.65 13.68 13.98
CA ALA A 123 6.18 12.68 14.90
C ALA A 123 7.24 11.79 14.25
N PHE A 124 7.03 11.43 12.97
CA PHE A 124 7.98 10.68 12.15
C PHE A 124 9.27 11.47 11.91
N LEU A 125 9.16 12.70 11.38
CA LEU A 125 10.31 13.53 11.01
C LEU A 125 11.21 13.86 12.20
N LYS A 126 10.62 14.13 13.37
CA LYS A 126 11.39 14.37 14.62
C LYS A 126 12.42 13.28 14.92
N LYS A 127 12.16 12.05 14.47
CA LYS A 127 13.02 10.88 14.70
C LYS A 127 13.77 10.43 13.45
N ALA A 128 13.22 10.64 12.26
CA ALA A 128 13.83 10.26 10.99
C ALA A 128 14.92 11.25 10.52
N GLU A 129 14.71 12.57 10.68
CA GLU A 129 15.66 13.59 10.22
C GLU A 129 17.09 13.39 10.75
N PRO A 130 17.33 13.03 12.02
CA PRO A 130 18.68 12.86 12.54
C PRO A 130 19.39 11.57 12.08
N ILE A 131 18.67 10.61 11.48
CA ILE A 131 19.20 9.28 11.17
C ILE A 131 19.18 8.94 9.68
N ALA A 132 18.34 9.60 8.89
CA ALA A 132 18.30 9.43 7.44
C ALA A 132 19.56 10.03 6.80
N GLU A 133 19.97 9.51 5.64
CA GLU A 133 21.05 10.13 4.86
C GLU A 133 20.58 11.48 4.31
N LYS A 134 19.36 11.48 3.73
CA LYS A 134 18.71 12.67 3.19
C LYS A 134 17.21 12.46 3.13
N ILE A 135 16.44 13.53 3.31
CA ILE A 135 14.98 13.52 3.16
C ILE A 135 14.60 14.53 2.07
N GLU A 136 13.83 14.06 1.09
CA GLU A 136 13.27 14.84 0.00
C GLU A 136 11.74 14.80 0.07
N PHE A 137 11.10 15.97 0.03
CA PHE A 137 9.64 16.04 -0.13
C PHE A 137 9.32 15.79 -1.60
N ALA A 138 8.45 14.82 -1.86
CA ALA A 138 8.36 14.16 -3.16
C ALA A 138 7.32 14.77 -4.11
N ASP A 139 6.25 15.37 -3.58
CA ASP A 139 5.07 15.86 -4.33
C ASP A 139 5.42 16.58 -5.64
N GLY A 140 5.06 15.98 -6.78
CA GLY A 140 5.24 16.54 -8.12
C GLY A 140 6.68 16.63 -8.61
N ARG A 141 7.64 16.02 -7.90
CA ARG A 141 9.07 16.12 -8.21
C ARG A 141 9.62 14.89 -8.91
N LYS A 142 10.77 15.09 -9.54
CA LYS A 142 11.51 14.08 -10.32
C LYS A 142 12.93 14.02 -9.81
N PHE A 143 13.49 12.81 -9.79
CA PHE A 143 14.84 12.54 -9.32
C PHE A 143 15.48 11.49 -10.22
N ASP A 144 16.78 11.62 -10.45
CA ASP A 144 17.58 10.61 -11.14
C ASP A 144 18.53 9.96 -10.14
N LEU A 145 18.45 8.64 -10.02
CA LEU A 145 19.29 7.83 -9.16
C LEU A 145 20.21 6.95 -10.00
N GLY A 146 21.13 7.59 -10.73
CA GLY A 146 22.11 6.87 -11.54
C GLY A 146 21.49 6.15 -12.73
N GLY A 147 20.56 6.81 -13.42
CA GLY A 147 19.85 6.27 -14.58
C GLY A 147 18.60 5.44 -14.23
N VAL A 148 18.15 5.48 -12.97
CA VAL A 148 16.79 5.12 -12.57
C VAL A 148 16.04 6.39 -12.22
N ARG A 149 15.00 6.71 -12.98
CA ARG A 149 14.16 7.88 -12.75
C ARG A 149 13.08 7.55 -11.73
N LEU A 150 13.02 8.34 -10.67
CA LEU A 150 11.89 8.42 -9.76
C LEU A 150 11.07 9.66 -10.10
N GLU A 151 9.78 9.48 -10.35
CA GLU A 151 8.85 10.60 -10.52
C GLU A 151 7.65 10.40 -9.62
N PHE A 152 7.28 11.46 -8.91
CA PHE A 152 6.15 11.43 -8.01
C PHE A 152 5.02 12.26 -8.58
N SER A 153 3.79 11.79 -8.41
CA SER A 153 2.63 12.58 -8.79
C SER A 153 2.57 13.89 -8.00
N PRO A 154 1.86 14.92 -8.46
CA PRO A 154 1.36 15.93 -7.54
C PRO A 154 0.57 15.27 -6.40
N ALA A 155 0.37 15.99 -5.29
CA ALA A 155 -0.53 15.51 -4.24
C ALA A 155 -1.94 15.31 -4.82
N VAL A 156 -2.46 14.09 -4.73
CA VAL A 156 -3.82 13.73 -5.17
C VAL A 156 -4.68 13.34 -3.98
N PRO A 157 -6.01 13.53 -4.02
CA PRO A 157 -6.88 13.11 -2.94
C PRO A 157 -6.72 11.63 -2.60
N HIS A 158 -6.77 11.33 -1.29
CA HIS A 158 -6.85 9.97 -0.78
C HIS A 158 -8.29 9.45 -1.00
N GLY A 159 -8.49 8.77 -2.12
CA GLY A 159 -9.80 8.40 -2.62
C GLY A 159 -10.51 9.52 -3.38
N SER A 160 -11.80 9.71 -3.13
CA SER A 160 -12.61 10.70 -3.85
C SER A 160 -12.17 12.15 -3.59
N GLU A 161 -12.49 13.04 -4.53
CA GLU A 161 -12.32 14.49 -4.34
C GLU A 161 -13.06 14.97 -3.08
N GLY A 162 -12.44 15.86 -2.29
CA GLY A 162 -13.00 16.34 -1.03
C GLY A 162 -12.95 15.34 0.15
N SER A 163 -12.32 14.18 -0.03
CA SER A 163 -12.11 13.18 1.03
C SER A 163 -11.43 13.78 2.26
N ARG A 164 -11.92 13.43 3.44
CA ARG A 164 -11.30 13.82 4.73
C ARG A 164 -10.03 13.02 5.04
N LEU A 165 -9.71 12.00 4.26
CA LEU A 165 -8.52 11.16 4.43
C LEU A 165 -7.22 11.90 4.07
N GLY A 166 -7.32 13.05 3.40
CA GLY A 166 -6.19 13.90 3.04
C GLY A 166 -5.72 13.61 1.62
N PHE A 167 -4.41 13.60 1.42
CA PHE A 167 -3.80 13.40 0.11
C PHE A 167 -2.70 12.34 0.19
N VAL A 168 -2.40 11.76 -0.96
CA VAL A 168 -1.34 10.77 -1.19
C VAL A 168 -0.48 11.21 -2.37
N VAL A 169 0.68 10.58 -2.51
CA VAL A 169 1.54 10.71 -3.68
C VAL A 169 1.81 9.33 -4.28
N MET A 170 1.75 9.23 -5.60
CA MET A 170 2.11 8.01 -6.34
C MET A 170 3.59 8.05 -6.71
N THR A 171 4.22 6.89 -6.82
CA THR A 171 5.64 6.75 -7.19
C THR A 171 5.76 6.02 -8.52
N LEU A 172 6.31 6.68 -9.53
CA LEU A 172 6.80 6.05 -10.77
C LEU A 172 8.28 5.74 -10.62
N ILE A 173 8.65 4.51 -10.96
CA ILE A 173 10.02 4.04 -11.13
C ILE A 173 10.19 3.70 -12.61
N ASP A 174 11.14 4.33 -13.28
CA ASP A 174 11.45 4.13 -14.69
C ASP A 174 12.95 3.81 -14.82
N ASP A 175 13.28 2.60 -15.26
CA ASP A 175 14.66 2.17 -15.51
C ASP A 175 15.04 2.26 -17.00
N GLY A 176 14.27 2.99 -17.81
CA GLY A 176 14.45 3.13 -19.25
C GLY A 176 14.04 1.91 -20.08
N SER A 177 13.78 0.76 -19.45
CA SER A 177 13.23 -0.44 -20.10
C SER A 177 11.84 -0.79 -19.61
N GLU A 178 11.57 -0.61 -18.31
CA GLU A 178 10.29 -0.88 -17.68
C GLU A 178 9.89 0.29 -16.76
N ARG A 179 8.59 0.53 -16.68
CA ARG A 179 7.94 1.52 -15.83
C ARG A 179 6.98 0.85 -14.84
N VAL A 180 7.19 1.12 -13.56
CA VAL A 180 6.32 0.64 -12.49
C VAL A 180 5.74 1.83 -11.76
N ILE A 181 4.41 1.87 -11.63
CA ILE A 181 3.74 2.84 -10.75
C ILE A 181 3.27 2.13 -9.49
N HIS A 182 3.61 2.69 -8.33
CA HIS A 182 2.99 2.38 -7.06
C HIS A 182 2.02 3.51 -6.68
N ALA A 183 0.73 3.19 -6.72
CA ALA A 183 -0.38 4.10 -6.52
C ALA A 183 -1.16 3.75 -5.26
N SER A 184 -0.50 3.94 -4.12
CA SER A 184 -1.07 3.66 -2.81
C SER A 184 -2.28 4.53 -2.51
N ASP A 185 -3.39 3.91 -2.08
CA ASP A 185 -4.52 4.60 -1.45
C ASP A 185 -5.21 5.70 -2.26
N ILE A 186 -5.00 5.73 -3.58
CA ILE A 186 -5.81 6.59 -4.48
C ILE A 186 -7.24 6.07 -4.65
N GLN A 187 -7.48 4.79 -4.32
CA GLN A 187 -8.76 4.06 -4.38
C GLN A 187 -9.46 4.03 -5.75
N LEU A 188 -8.83 4.64 -6.78
CA LEU A 188 -9.34 4.73 -8.15
C LEU A 188 -10.65 5.52 -8.26
N LEU A 189 -10.82 6.51 -7.37
CA LEU A 189 -12.00 7.35 -7.27
C LEU A 189 -11.75 8.82 -7.65
N ASN A 190 -10.52 9.16 -8.06
CA ASN A 190 -10.14 10.53 -8.42
C ASN A 190 -9.58 10.59 -9.84
N ARG A 191 -10.09 11.52 -10.65
CA ARG A 191 -9.67 11.71 -12.04
C ARG A 191 -8.21 12.13 -12.20
N LYS A 192 -7.70 13.01 -11.32
CA LYS A 192 -6.30 13.46 -11.39
C LYS A 192 -5.33 12.29 -11.20
N ALA A 193 -5.68 11.34 -10.33
CA ALA A 193 -4.88 10.15 -10.13
C ALA A 193 -4.91 9.22 -11.36
N VAL A 194 -6.09 8.97 -11.91
CA VAL A 194 -6.29 8.14 -13.11
C VAL A 194 -5.56 8.73 -14.32
N GLU A 195 -5.73 10.03 -14.58
CA GLU A 195 -5.10 10.74 -15.69
C GLU A 195 -3.58 10.74 -15.58
N TRP A 196 -3.03 10.91 -14.37
CA TRP A 196 -1.59 10.82 -14.18
C TRP A 196 -1.05 9.41 -14.48
N ILE A 197 -1.76 8.36 -14.05
CA ILE A 197 -1.38 6.97 -14.37
C ILE A 197 -1.37 6.76 -15.88
N ILE A 198 -2.43 7.18 -16.58
CA ILE A 198 -2.54 7.06 -18.03
C ILE A 198 -1.42 7.84 -18.74
N GLU A 199 -1.14 9.08 -18.32
CA GLU A 199 -0.05 9.89 -18.88
C GLU A 199 1.32 9.21 -18.75
N LYS A 200 1.56 8.47 -17.66
CA LYS A 200 2.84 7.81 -17.42
C LYS A 200 3.02 6.50 -18.16
N VAL A 201 1.93 5.88 -18.62
CA VAL A 201 1.92 4.62 -19.37
C VAL A 201 2.84 3.57 -18.72
N PRO A 202 2.50 3.08 -17.51
CA PRO A 202 3.31 2.07 -16.83
C PRO A 202 3.17 0.70 -17.51
N ASP A 203 4.21 -0.12 -17.42
CA ASP A 203 4.12 -1.55 -17.75
C ASP A 203 3.45 -2.34 -16.62
N LEU A 204 3.65 -1.90 -15.37
CA LEU A 204 3.04 -2.48 -14.18
C LEU A 204 2.47 -1.39 -13.26
N LEU A 205 1.20 -1.54 -12.90
CA LEU A 205 0.53 -0.73 -11.89
C LEU A 205 0.28 -1.54 -10.62
N VAL A 206 0.86 -1.10 -9.50
CA VAL A 206 0.58 -1.60 -8.16
C VAL A 206 -0.34 -0.60 -7.46
N THR A 207 -1.57 -0.98 -7.15
CA THR A 207 -2.57 -0.02 -6.61
C THR A 207 -3.54 -0.64 -5.61
N GLY A 208 -4.08 0.22 -4.75
CA GLY A 208 -5.21 -0.12 -3.89
C GLY A 208 -6.54 0.12 -4.59
N GLY A 209 -7.49 -0.81 -4.46
CA GLY A 209 -8.82 -0.67 -5.07
C GLY A 209 -9.80 0.21 -4.29
N PRO A 210 -11.05 0.36 -4.78
CA PRO A 210 -12.09 1.11 -4.09
C PRO A 210 -12.46 0.46 -2.74
N PRO A 211 -12.83 1.25 -1.70
CA PRO A 211 -13.11 0.74 -0.36
C PRO A 211 -14.55 0.24 -0.21
N THR A 212 -14.99 -0.67 -1.09
CA THR A 212 -16.38 -1.16 -1.19
C THR A 212 -16.88 -1.82 0.10
N TYR A 213 -15.95 -2.37 0.89
CA TYR A 213 -16.17 -2.94 2.22
C TYR A 213 -16.74 -1.95 3.27
N LEU A 214 -16.81 -0.65 2.95
CA LEU A 214 -17.41 0.41 3.79
C LEU A 214 -18.93 0.57 3.57
N GLY A 215 -19.53 -0.17 2.64
CA GLY A 215 -20.97 -0.15 2.38
C GLY A 215 -21.47 1.24 1.97
N LYS A 216 -22.54 1.75 2.62
CA LYS A 216 -23.15 3.06 2.31
C LYS A 216 -22.18 4.25 2.31
N ARG A 217 -21.04 4.16 3.00
CA ARG A 217 -20.02 5.23 3.02
C ARG A 217 -19.18 5.30 1.75
N ALA A 218 -19.23 4.26 0.92
CA ALA A 218 -18.50 4.13 -0.34
C ALA A 218 -19.47 3.78 -1.48
N GLU A 219 -20.71 4.26 -1.41
CA GLU A 219 -21.69 4.09 -2.48
C GLU A 219 -21.17 4.68 -3.80
N GLY A 220 -21.37 3.96 -4.90
CA GLY A 220 -20.84 4.33 -6.23
C GLY A 220 -19.35 4.05 -6.44
N SER A 221 -18.59 3.65 -5.40
CA SER A 221 -17.15 3.37 -5.53
C SER A 221 -16.85 2.12 -6.35
N TRP A 222 -17.76 1.14 -6.38
CA TRP A 222 -17.62 -0.07 -7.18
C TRP A 222 -17.63 0.30 -8.67
N GLU A 223 -18.69 0.95 -9.13
CA GLU A 223 -18.89 1.32 -10.54
C GLU A 223 -17.82 2.33 -11.00
N ALA A 224 -17.47 3.30 -10.16
CA ALA A 224 -16.40 4.25 -10.45
C ALA A 224 -15.04 3.55 -10.57
N GLY A 225 -14.74 2.61 -9.67
CA GLY A 225 -13.51 1.82 -9.69
C GLY A 225 -13.39 0.97 -10.95
N ILE A 226 -14.45 0.22 -11.32
CA ILE A 226 -14.49 -0.56 -12.56
C ILE A 226 -14.25 0.33 -13.79
N LYS A 227 -15.00 1.45 -13.89
CA LYS A 227 -14.86 2.38 -15.01
C LYS A 227 -13.42 2.89 -15.15
N ASN A 228 -12.84 3.39 -14.06
CA ASN A 228 -11.51 4.00 -14.09
C ASN A 228 -10.40 2.96 -14.31
N LEU A 229 -10.53 1.75 -13.76
CA LEU A 229 -9.57 0.67 -14.02
C LEU A 229 -9.59 0.22 -15.47
N ASN A 230 -10.78 -0.01 -16.04
CA ASN A 230 -10.89 -0.41 -17.45
C ASN A 230 -10.36 0.69 -18.37
N GLU A 231 -10.52 1.96 -18.02
CA GLU A 231 -9.85 3.05 -18.74
C GLU A 231 -8.33 2.96 -18.66
N ILE A 232 -7.75 2.75 -17.47
CA ILE A 232 -6.31 2.55 -17.32
C ILE A 232 -5.83 1.35 -18.16
N ILE A 233 -6.54 0.22 -18.10
CA ILE A 233 -6.20 -1.00 -18.86
C ILE A 233 -6.14 -0.69 -20.36
N ARG A 234 -7.19 -0.06 -20.91
CA ARG A 234 -7.26 0.26 -22.35
C ARG A 234 -6.21 1.26 -22.81
N GLU A 235 -5.97 2.30 -22.02
CA GLU A 235 -5.08 3.40 -22.43
C GLU A 235 -3.59 3.10 -22.20
N THR A 236 -3.27 2.14 -21.32
CA THR A 236 -1.86 1.84 -20.95
C THR A 236 -1.40 0.44 -21.31
N GLY A 237 -2.31 -0.54 -21.36
CA GLY A 237 -1.95 -1.95 -21.48
C GLY A 237 -1.21 -2.51 -20.26
N ALA A 238 -1.20 -1.80 -19.13
CA ALA A 238 -0.44 -2.17 -17.94
C ALA A 238 -0.92 -3.50 -17.35
N GLU A 239 0.01 -4.35 -16.90
CA GLU A 239 -0.32 -5.39 -15.94
C GLU A 239 -0.71 -4.72 -14.60
N ILE A 240 -1.78 -5.20 -13.97
CA ILE A 240 -2.28 -4.60 -12.72
C ILE A 240 -2.13 -5.59 -11.56
N ILE A 241 -1.45 -5.12 -10.51
CA ILE A 241 -1.54 -5.68 -9.17
C ILE A 241 -2.53 -4.83 -8.37
N LEU A 242 -3.72 -5.38 -8.13
CA LEU A 242 -4.81 -4.74 -7.39
C LEU A 242 -4.99 -5.44 -6.04
N ASP A 243 -4.76 -4.72 -4.96
CA ASP A 243 -4.84 -5.27 -3.60
C ASP A 243 -5.41 -4.22 -2.63
N HIS A 244 -5.10 -4.35 -1.35
CA HIS A 244 -5.45 -3.40 -0.31
C HIS A 244 -6.97 -3.22 -0.16
N HIS A 245 -7.50 -2.00 -0.02
CA HIS A 245 -8.91 -1.70 0.32
C HIS A 245 -9.96 -2.64 -0.31
N ILE A 246 -9.89 -2.94 -1.61
CA ILE A 246 -10.87 -3.81 -2.29
C ILE A 246 -10.86 -5.25 -1.75
N VAL A 247 -9.69 -5.79 -1.38
CA VAL A 247 -9.52 -7.15 -0.84
C VAL A 247 -10.08 -7.28 0.60
N ARG A 248 -10.41 -6.17 1.26
CA ARG A 248 -11.17 -6.17 2.53
C ARG A 248 -12.66 -6.50 2.31
N ASP A 249 -13.15 -6.49 1.07
CA ASP A 249 -14.47 -6.94 0.67
C ASP A 249 -14.41 -8.38 0.17
N ARG A 250 -15.24 -9.28 0.72
CA ARG A 250 -15.28 -10.70 0.30
C ARG A 250 -15.68 -10.87 -1.17
N ASN A 251 -16.33 -9.87 -1.75
CA ASN A 251 -16.75 -9.89 -3.14
C ASN A 251 -15.68 -9.37 -4.11
N TYR A 252 -14.46 -9.07 -3.65
CA TYR A 252 -13.39 -8.62 -4.56
C TYR A 252 -13.15 -9.53 -5.77
N PRO A 253 -13.33 -10.87 -5.72
CA PRO A 253 -13.17 -11.70 -6.92
C PRO A 253 -14.17 -11.32 -8.02
N ARG A 254 -15.40 -10.97 -7.65
CA ARG A 254 -16.41 -10.48 -8.59
C ARG A 254 -16.03 -9.11 -9.15
N PHE A 255 -15.46 -8.22 -8.33
CA PHE A 255 -14.93 -6.96 -8.85
C PHE A 255 -13.87 -7.21 -9.93
N PHE A 256 -13.03 -8.23 -9.74
CA PHE A 256 -11.99 -8.56 -10.70
C PHE A 256 -12.57 -9.20 -11.97
N ASP A 257 -13.67 -9.96 -11.86
CA ASP A 257 -14.39 -10.56 -13.00
C ASP A 257 -15.04 -9.52 -13.92
N GLU A 258 -15.33 -8.31 -13.40
CA GLU A 258 -15.95 -7.22 -14.16
C GLU A 258 -14.93 -6.32 -14.90
N LEU A 259 -13.62 -6.59 -14.72
CA LEU A 259 -12.54 -5.87 -15.40
C LEU A 259 -12.21 -6.52 -16.74
N GLU A 260 -11.80 -5.71 -17.71
CA GLU A 260 -11.42 -6.18 -19.06
C GLU A 260 -10.22 -7.12 -19.02
N GLU A 261 -9.28 -6.85 -18.11
CA GLU A 261 -8.16 -7.74 -17.81
C GLU A 261 -8.12 -8.00 -16.31
N ARG A 262 -8.05 -9.29 -15.93
CA ARG A 262 -8.11 -9.68 -14.52
C ARG A 262 -6.80 -9.30 -13.81
N PRO A 263 -6.82 -8.44 -12.78
CA PRO A 263 -5.62 -8.09 -12.05
C PRO A 263 -5.19 -9.23 -11.13
N LYS A 264 -3.93 -9.16 -10.68
CA LYS A 264 -3.39 -10.05 -9.64
C LYS A 264 -3.45 -9.36 -8.28
N THR A 265 -3.66 -10.11 -7.21
CA THR A 265 -3.33 -9.66 -5.85
C THR A 265 -1.82 -9.81 -5.62
N PHE A 266 -1.29 -9.33 -4.49
CA PHE A 266 0.11 -9.58 -4.12
C PHE A 266 0.37 -11.08 -3.96
N ALA A 267 -0.55 -11.79 -3.32
CA ALA A 267 -0.44 -13.24 -3.12
C ALA A 267 -0.45 -13.99 -4.46
N ALA A 268 -1.37 -13.65 -5.38
CA ALA A 268 -1.39 -14.25 -6.71
C ALA A 268 -0.12 -13.93 -7.52
N TYR A 269 0.40 -12.70 -7.45
CA TYR A 269 1.66 -12.32 -8.09
C TYR A 269 2.85 -13.13 -7.53
N LEU A 270 2.84 -13.39 -6.23
CA LEU A 270 3.81 -14.26 -5.54
C LEU A 270 3.53 -15.77 -5.71
N LYS A 271 2.48 -16.15 -6.45
CA LYS A 271 2.03 -17.54 -6.66
C LYS A 271 1.69 -18.26 -5.35
N VAL A 272 1.08 -17.56 -4.40
CA VAL A 272 0.54 -18.10 -3.15
C VAL A 272 -0.96 -17.81 -3.04
N GLU A 273 -1.65 -18.55 -2.18
CA GLU A 273 -3.10 -18.40 -1.97
C GLU A 273 -3.43 -17.06 -1.28
N ASP A 274 -4.50 -16.41 -1.73
CA ASP A 274 -5.05 -15.20 -1.10
C ASP A 274 -5.56 -15.52 0.31
N ARG A 275 -5.13 -14.73 1.28
CA ARG A 275 -5.52 -14.85 2.70
C ARG A 275 -6.00 -13.52 3.27
N PRO A 276 -7.15 -12.99 2.82
CA PRO A 276 -7.72 -11.73 3.31
C PRO A 276 -8.29 -11.85 4.73
N LEU A 277 -7.42 -12.04 5.73
CA LEU A 277 -7.79 -12.41 7.10
C LEU A 277 -8.81 -11.44 7.73
N GLU A 278 -8.62 -10.13 7.55
CA GLU A 278 -9.53 -9.13 8.12
C GLU A 278 -10.96 -9.23 7.55
N ALA A 279 -11.11 -9.56 6.27
CA ALA A 279 -12.42 -9.73 5.63
C ALA A 279 -13.21 -10.90 6.26
N TYR A 280 -12.50 -11.89 6.81
CA TYR A 280 -13.05 -13.09 7.44
C TYR A 280 -12.89 -13.09 8.98
N ARG A 281 -12.66 -11.93 9.61
CA ARG A 281 -12.42 -11.85 11.05
C ARG A 281 -13.54 -12.45 11.92
N ARG A 282 -14.80 -12.39 11.48
CA ARG A 282 -15.91 -13.03 12.20
C ARG A 282 -15.72 -14.55 12.27
N GLU A 283 -15.38 -15.15 11.15
CA GLU A 283 -15.15 -16.58 10.97
C GLU A 283 -13.91 -17.03 11.73
N LEU A 284 -12.85 -16.21 11.74
CA LEU A 284 -11.65 -16.47 12.54
C LEU A 284 -11.97 -16.54 14.04
N HIS A 285 -12.73 -15.58 14.57
CA HIS A 285 -13.15 -15.58 15.99
C HIS A 285 -14.03 -16.79 16.33
N LYS A 286 -15.00 -17.12 15.48
CA LYS A 286 -15.84 -18.32 15.65
C LYS A 286 -14.99 -19.59 15.72
N ARG A 287 -14.00 -19.71 14.84
CA ARG A 287 -13.07 -20.85 14.82
C ARG A 287 -12.19 -20.91 16.07
N GLU A 288 -11.72 -19.76 16.57
CA GLU A 288 -11.00 -19.68 17.86
C GLU A 288 -11.88 -20.08 19.05
N GLY A 289 -13.19 -19.81 18.97
CA GLY A 289 -14.19 -20.28 19.91
C GLY A 289 -14.58 -21.77 19.77
N GLY A 290 -13.97 -22.50 18.84
CA GLY A 290 -14.21 -23.93 18.62
C GLY A 290 -15.32 -24.27 17.62
N GLU A 291 -15.93 -23.28 16.96
CA GLU A 291 -16.92 -23.53 15.91
C GLU A 291 -16.25 -24.04 14.63
N LYS A 292 -16.90 -24.95 13.92
CA LYS A 292 -16.50 -25.35 12.57
C LYS A 292 -16.95 -24.27 11.58
N VAL A 293 -15.98 -23.62 10.94
CA VAL A 293 -16.24 -22.59 9.94
C VAL A 293 -15.41 -22.87 8.69
N GLU A 294 -16.04 -22.74 7.53
CA GLU A 294 -15.38 -22.85 6.23
C GLU A 294 -14.77 -21.50 5.83
N LEU A 295 -13.53 -21.53 5.36
CA LEU A 295 -12.81 -20.38 4.82
C LEU A 295 -12.41 -20.72 3.39
N PRO A 296 -12.41 -19.74 2.45
CA PRO A 296 -12.00 -19.98 1.07
C PRO A 296 -10.47 -20.10 0.90
N PHE A 297 -9.73 -20.21 2.00
CA PHE A 297 -8.27 -20.30 2.03
C PHE A 297 -7.79 -21.06 3.26
N ARG A 298 -6.52 -21.50 3.23
CA ARG A 298 -5.85 -22.25 4.30
C ARG A 298 -5.21 -21.29 5.29
N LEU A 299 -5.34 -21.59 6.59
CA LEU A 299 -4.72 -20.81 7.68
C LEU A 299 -3.26 -21.15 7.94
N GLY A 300 -2.72 -22.19 7.30
CA GLY A 300 -1.41 -22.77 7.62
C GLY A 300 -1.57 -23.97 8.53
#